data_AF-A0A961GI11-F1
#
_entry.id   AF-A0A961GI11-F1
#
_cell.length_a   1.000
_cell.length_b   1.000
_cell.length_c   1.000
_cell.angle_alpha   90.00
_cell.angle_beta   90.00
_cell.angle_gamma   90.00
#
_symmetry.space_group_name_H-M   'P 1'
#
loop_
_entity.id
_entity.type
_entity.pdbx_description
1 polymer ?
#
loop_
_entity_poly.entity_id
_entity_poly.type
_entity_poly.pdbx_seq_one_letter_code
_entity_poly.pdbx_strand_id
1 'polypeptide(L)'
;MNDLFRPDVDTNGSEPLDEGGTWLLDLVSAVDHLRRGYRPGFTVWNALDEALDWATSANDDASAADDLPEVLTARPDGHQVLHRAIRDWVLIMADMYNSGHHWPHPAQRRTYPPPRLDAE
;
A
#
# COMPACT_ATOMS: atom_id res chain seq x y z
N MET A 1 21.21 -6.33 35.86
CA MET A 1 19.79 -6.70 35.72
C MET A 1 19.03 -5.49 35.21
N ASN A 2 18.58 -5.59 33.94
CA ASN A 2 17.52 -4.88 33.23
C ASN A 2 17.35 -3.35 33.36
N ASP A 3 17.83 -2.64 32.35
CA ASP A 3 17.18 -1.43 31.80
C ASP A 3 16.92 -1.62 30.29
N LEU A 4 16.14 -2.66 29.96
CA LEU A 4 15.90 -3.15 28.60
C LEU A 4 14.49 -2.84 28.06
N PHE A 5 13.73 -1.95 28.71
CA PHE A 5 12.39 -1.57 28.27
C PHE A 5 12.23 -0.04 28.28
N ARG A 6 12.94 0.63 27.36
CA ARG A 6 12.40 1.85 26.78
C ARG A 6 11.48 1.39 25.64
N PRO A 7 10.16 1.66 25.69
CA PRO A 7 9.35 1.49 24.49
C PRO A 7 9.95 2.42 23.44
N ASP A 8 10.42 1.83 22.35
CA ASP A 8 10.82 2.56 21.15
C ASP A 8 9.59 3.35 20.73
N VAL A 9 9.65 4.66 20.91
CA VAL A 9 8.52 5.56 20.66
C VAL A 9 8.34 5.56 19.16
N ASP A 10 7.29 4.87 18.72
CA ASP A 10 6.67 4.88 17.40
C ASP A 10 7.34 5.85 16.41
N THR A 11 8.42 5.37 15.78
CA THR A 11 8.96 5.98 14.57
C THR A 11 8.27 5.40 13.33
N ASN A 12 7.06 4.85 13.48
CA ASN A 12 6.13 4.66 12.38
C ASN A 12 5.48 6.01 12.09
N GLY A 13 6.31 6.89 11.54
CA GLY A 13 5.97 8.24 11.16
C GLY A 13 4.62 8.27 10.45
N SER A 14 3.75 9.12 10.96
CA SER A 14 2.80 9.80 10.10
C SER A 14 3.63 10.55 9.06
N GLU A 15 3.97 9.90 7.95
CA GLU A 15 4.39 10.61 6.76
C GLU A 15 3.28 11.62 6.45
N PRO A 16 3.61 12.90 6.26
CA PRO A 16 2.63 13.89 5.91
C PRO A 16 1.91 13.42 4.65
N LEU A 17 0.58 13.32 4.72
CA LEU A 17 -0.34 13.02 3.61
C LEU A 17 -0.15 13.95 2.40
N ASP A 18 0.64 15.01 2.57
CA ASP A 18 1.08 15.99 1.58
C ASP A 18 1.96 15.36 0.48
N GLU A 19 2.60 14.20 0.72
CA GLU A 19 3.20 13.36 -0.32
C GLU A 19 2.16 12.42 -0.95
N GLY A 20 1.12 13.02 -1.54
CA GLY A 20 -0.11 12.37 -2.03
C GLY A 20 0.03 11.36 -3.18
N GLY A 21 0.95 10.40 -3.09
CA GLY A 21 1.12 9.34 -4.09
C GLY A 21 2.26 8.34 -3.81
N THR A 22 3.12 8.57 -2.82
CA THR A 22 4.26 7.67 -2.53
C THR A 22 3.79 6.27 -2.13
N TRP A 23 2.70 6.18 -1.36
CA TRP A 23 2.10 4.90 -0.95
C TRP A 23 1.55 4.08 -2.13
N LEU A 24 1.08 4.73 -3.20
CA LEU A 24 0.67 4.03 -4.43
C LEU A 24 1.88 3.46 -5.17
N LEU A 25 3.02 4.15 -5.13
CA LEU A 25 4.26 3.64 -5.71
C LEU A 25 4.78 2.45 -4.92
N ASP A 26 4.66 2.46 -3.58
CA ASP A 26 4.97 1.30 -2.74
C ASP A 26 4.09 0.11 -3.07
N LEU A 27 2.77 0.31 -3.20
CA LEU A 27 1.84 -0.73 -3.60
C LEU A 27 2.20 -1.34 -4.96
N VAL A 28 2.45 -0.51 -5.97
CA VAL A 28 2.82 -0.98 -7.32
C VAL A 28 4.16 -1.72 -7.29
N SER A 29 5.13 -1.24 -6.50
CA SER A 29 6.45 -1.85 -6.37
C SER A 29 6.37 -3.21 -5.65
N ALA A 30 5.56 -3.32 -4.60
CA ALA A 30 5.26 -4.56 -3.91
C ALA A 30 4.64 -5.59 -4.87
N VAL A 31 3.60 -5.21 -5.62
CA VAL A 31 2.96 -6.10 -6.59
C VAL A 31 3.93 -6.51 -7.71
N ASP A 32 4.76 -5.60 -8.20
CA ASP A 32 5.78 -5.90 -9.21
C ASP A 32 6.85 -6.88 -8.70
N HIS A 33 7.18 -6.81 -7.41
CA HIS A 33 8.08 -7.77 -6.77
C HIS A 33 7.40 -9.13 -6.60
N LEU A 34 6.20 -9.17 -6.01
CA LEU A 34 5.46 -10.40 -5.74
C LEU A 34 5.18 -11.17 -7.03
N ARG A 35 4.78 -10.49 -8.11
CA ARG A 35 4.46 -11.15 -9.39
C ARG A 35 5.66 -11.83 -10.05
N ARG A 36 6.89 -11.42 -9.74
CA ARG A 36 8.12 -11.97 -10.34
C ARG A 36 8.62 -13.25 -9.68
N GLY A 37 8.22 -13.53 -8.45
CA GLY A 37 8.81 -14.64 -7.69
C GLY A 37 7.88 -15.38 -6.74
N TYR A 38 6.88 -14.73 -6.17
CA TYR A 38 6.10 -15.29 -5.05
C TYR A 38 4.65 -15.59 -5.41
N ARG A 39 4.01 -14.71 -6.18
CA ARG A 39 2.59 -14.82 -6.57
C ARG A 39 2.42 -14.50 -8.06
N PRO A 40 2.70 -15.46 -8.97
CA PRO A 40 2.52 -15.25 -10.40
C PRO A 40 1.07 -14.88 -10.74
N GLY A 41 0.87 -13.85 -11.56
CA GLY A 41 -0.47 -13.36 -11.92
C GLY A 41 -1.13 -12.47 -10.87
N PHE A 42 -0.45 -12.16 -9.76
CA PHE A 42 -0.94 -11.22 -8.76
C PHE A 42 -0.96 -9.79 -9.32
N THR A 43 -2.09 -9.11 -9.18
CA THR A 43 -2.32 -7.77 -9.74
C THR A 43 -2.57 -6.75 -8.63
N VAL A 44 -2.53 -5.45 -8.98
CA VAL A 44 -2.87 -4.36 -8.05
C VAL A 44 -4.30 -4.49 -7.53
N TRP A 45 -5.22 -5.00 -8.34
CA TRP A 45 -6.61 -5.24 -7.92
C TRP A 45 -6.69 -6.31 -6.83
N ASN A 46 -5.92 -7.39 -6.96
CA ASN A 46 -5.87 -8.43 -5.93
C ASN A 46 -5.27 -7.89 -4.63
N ALA A 47 -4.26 -7.01 -4.72
CA ALA A 47 -3.65 -6.38 -3.56
C ALA A 47 -4.61 -5.44 -2.83
N LEU A 48 -5.40 -4.67 -3.59
CA LEU A 48 -6.43 -3.79 -3.03
C LEU A 48 -7.54 -4.59 -2.35
N ASP A 49 -8.01 -5.66 -2.98
CA ASP A 49 -9.02 -6.56 -2.42
C ASP A 49 -8.52 -7.22 -1.12
N GLU A 50 -7.29 -7.76 -1.12
CA GLU A 50 -6.67 -8.38 0.07
C GLU A 50 -6.44 -7.35 1.20
N ALA A 51 -6.04 -6.12 0.87
CA ALA A 51 -5.86 -5.06 1.85
C ALA A 51 -7.18 -4.66 2.53
N LEU A 52 -8.26 -4.56 1.75
CA LEU A 52 -9.58 -4.20 2.27
C LEU A 52 -10.21 -5.33 3.07
N ASP A 53 -10.13 -6.56 2.59
CA ASP A 53 -10.61 -7.75 3.31
C ASP A 53 -9.97 -7.86 4.70
N TRP A 54 -8.67 -7.56 4.80
CA TRP A 54 -7.98 -7.52 6.10
C TRP A 54 -8.45 -6.38 6.98
N ALA A 55 -8.64 -5.18 6.43
CA ALA A 55 -9.10 -4.02 7.18
C ALA A 55 -10.53 -4.20 7.72
N THR A 56 -11.40 -4.86 6.96
CA THR A 56 -12.77 -5.15 7.37
C THR A 56 -12.82 -6.29 8.38
N SER A 57 -12.01 -7.33 8.17
CA SER A 57 -11.85 -8.44 9.11
C SER A 57 -11.23 -7.99 10.44
N ALA A 58 -10.34 -7.01 10.44
CA ALA A 58 -9.71 -6.45 11.64
C ALA A 58 -10.65 -5.53 12.43
N ASN A 59 -11.63 -4.91 11.78
CA ASN A 59 -12.59 -4.00 12.42
C ASN A 59 -13.84 -4.69 12.99
N ASP A 60 -13.98 -6.01 12.82
CA ASP A 60 -15.20 -6.79 13.19
C ASP A 60 -16.51 -6.19 12.60
N ASP A 61 -16.38 -5.28 11.64
CA ASP A 61 -17.47 -4.54 11.02
C ASP A 61 -17.69 -5.10 9.62
N ALA A 62 -18.35 -6.27 9.58
CA ALA A 62 -18.65 -7.03 8.38
C ALA A 62 -19.47 -6.25 7.33
N SER A 63 -19.97 -5.05 7.66
CA SER A 63 -20.74 -4.21 6.74
C SER A 63 -19.87 -3.38 5.78
N ALA A 64 -18.55 -3.31 5.97
CA ALA A 64 -17.66 -2.46 5.16
C ALA A 64 -16.97 -3.19 3.98
N ALA A 65 -17.07 -4.52 3.91
CA ALA A 65 -16.41 -5.33 2.88
C ALA A 65 -17.15 -5.39 1.54
N ASP A 66 -18.46 -5.08 1.51
CA ASP A 66 -19.30 -5.40 0.36
C ASP A 66 -19.26 -4.36 -0.78
N ASP A 67 -18.71 -3.16 -0.56
CA ASP A 67 -18.72 -2.11 -1.58
C ASP A 67 -17.41 -1.32 -1.68
N LEU A 68 -16.40 -1.99 -2.25
CA LEU A 68 -15.19 -1.39 -2.84
C LEU A 68 -15.46 -0.06 -3.59
N PRO A 69 -16.45 0.04 -4.49
CA PRO A 69 -16.78 1.29 -5.17
C PRO A 69 -17.41 2.35 -4.24
N GLU A 70 -18.13 1.96 -3.19
CA GLU A 70 -18.68 2.91 -2.22
C GLU A 70 -17.58 3.48 -1.33
N VAL A 71 -16.64 2.67 -0.83
CA VAL A 71 -15.48 3.16 -0.06
C VAL A 71 -14.62 4.14 -0.85
N LEU A 72 -14.44 3.90 -2.16
CA LEU A 72 -13.72 4.78 -3.07
C LEU A 72 -14.46 6.09 -3.39
N THR A 73 -15.80 6.12 -3.27
CA THR A 73 -16.63 7.28 -3.64
C THR A 73 -17.27 8.02 -2.46
N ALA A 74 -17.28 7.40 -1.26
CA ALA A 74 -17.91 7.92 -0.06
C ALA A 74 -16.93 8.75 0.78
N ARG A 75 -16.97 10.07 0.56
CA ARG A 75 -16.36 11.11 1.41
C ARG A 75 -14.82 11.05 1.58
N PRO A 76 -14.20 12.16 2.01
CA PRO A 76 -12.75 12.20 2.28
C PRO A 76 -12.29 11.18 3.34
N ASP A 77 -13.19 10.71 4.21
CA ASP A 77 -12.88 9.75 5.26
C ASP A 77 -12.64 8.33 4.71
N GLY A 78 -13.32 7.93 3.62
CA GLY A 78 -13.09 6.65 2.95
C GLY A 78 -11.69 6.53 2.34
N HIS A 79 -11.10 7.66 1.92
CA HIS A 79 -9.74 7.70 1.39
C HIS A 79 -8.69 7.41 2.47
N GLN A 80 -8.95 7.80 3.73
CA GLN A 80 -8.02 7.54 4.84
C GLN A 80 -8.04 6.07 5.25
N VAL A 81 -9.23 5.45 5.27
CA VAL A 81 -9.37 4.01 5.56
C VAL A 81 -8.68 3.19 4.48
N LEU A 82 -8.88 3.53 3.21
CA LEU A 82 -8.21 2.89 2.09
C LEU A 82 -6.69 3.05 2.16
N HIS A 83 -6.21 4.28 2.39
CA HIS A 83 -4.78 4.55 2.51
C HIS A 83 -4.16 3.73 3.65
N ARG A 84 -4.82 3.67 4.82
CA ARG A 84 -4.36 2.87 5.95
C ARG A 84 -4.32 1.37 5.61
N ALA A 85 -5.39 0.83 5.05
CA ALA A 85 -5.47 -0.58 4.67
C ALA A 85 -4.33 -0.97 3.72
N ILE A 86 -4.07 -0.13 2.72
CA ILE A 86 -3.00 -0.34 1.74
C ILE A 86 -1.62 -0.23 2.40
N ARG A 87 -1.42 0.75 3.28
CA ARG A 87 -0.15 0.90 4.01
C ARG A 87 0.14 -0.33 4.88
N ASP A 88 -0.85 -0.80 5.62
CA ASP A 88 -0.73 -2.00 6.46
C ASP A 88 -0.40 -3.22 5.61
N TRP A 89 -1.11 -3.42 4.48
CA TRP A 89 -0.82 -4.51 3.54
C TRP A 89 0.61 -4.44 2.99
N VAL A 90 1.07 -3.26 2.56
CA VAL A 90 2.42 -3.03 2.02
C VAL A 90 3.50 -3.40 3.04
N LEU A 91 3.29 -3.03 4.31
CA LEU A 91 4.24 -3.33 5.40
C LEU A 91 4.27 -4.82 5.73
N ILE A 92 3.11 -5.47 5.81
CA ILE A 92 3.01 -6.91 6.06
C ILE A 92 3.67 -7.70 4.92
N MET A 93 3.44 -7.29 3.67
CA MET A 93 4.09 -7.94 2.52
C MET A 93 5.60 -7.71 2.50
N ALA A 94 6.07 -6.54 2.97
CA ALA A 94 7.50 -6.26 3.07
C ALA A 94 8.16 -7.18 4.09
N ASP A 95 7.53 -7.37 5.25
CA ASP A 95 7.99 -8.31 6.27
C ASP A 95 8.06 -9.75 5.73
N MET A 96 6.96 -10.22 5.11
CA MET A 96 6.86 -11.60 4.63
C MET A 96 7.74 -11.91 3.41
N TYR A 97 7.85 -10.98 2.46
CA TYR A 97 8.42 -11.26 1.12
C TYR A 97 9.64 -10.41 0.76
N ASN A 98 9.98 -9.39 1.57
CA ASN A 98 11.12 -8.50 1.32
C ASN A 98 12.02 -8.33 2.56
N SER A 99 11.93 -9.24 3.54
CA SER A 99 12.69 -9.20 4.79
C SER A 99 12.59 -7.84 5.52
N GLY A 100 11.43 -7.20 5.44
CA GLY A 100 11.15 -5.89 6.04
C GLY A 100 11.77 -4.70 5.30
N HIS A 101 12.39 -4.88 4.12
CA HIS A 101 12.95 -3.76 3.37
C HIS A 101 11.87 -2.96 2.62
N HIS A 102 12.15 -1.68 2.37
CA HIS A 102 11.35 -0.85 1.49
C HIS A 102 11.31 -1.40 0.06
N TRP A 103 10.19 -1.17 -0.63
CA TRP A 103 10.00 -1.64 -1.98
C TRP A 103 10.82 -0.80 -2.97
N PRO A 104 11.54 -1.43 -3.91
CA PRO A 104 12.32 -0.69 -4.89
C PRO A 104 11.38 0.04 -5.86
N HIS A 105 11.33 1.37 -5.77
CA HIS A 105 10.53 2.16 -6.69
C HIS A 105 11.09 2.04 -8.11
N PRO A 106 10.24 1.86 -9.13
CA PRO A 106 10.71 1.81 -10.50
C PRO A 106 11.42 3.13 -10.84
N ALA A 107 12.65 3.03 -11.33
CA ALA A 107 13.37 4.18 -11.87
C ALA A 107 12.49 4.88 -12.93
N GLN A 108 12.45 6.21 -12.88
CA GLN A 108 11.59 7.02 -13.73
C GLN A 108 11.81 6.67 -15.21
N ARG A 109 10.84 5.97 -15.82
CA ARG A 109 10.96 5.48 -17.20
C ARG A 109 10.64 6.56 -18.25
N ARG A 110 9.95 7.62 -17.86
CA ARG A 110 9.53 8.73 -18.73
C ARG A 110 9.75 10.05 -18.02
N THR A 111 10.48 10.96 -18.67
CA THR A 111 10.61 12.35 -18.25
C THR A 111 9.33 13.12 -18.51
N TYR A 112 9.09 14.16 -17.71
CA TYR A 112 7.97 15.06 -17.89
C TYR A 112 8.38 16.27 -18.75
N PRO A 113 7.56 16.72 -19.71
CA PRO A 113 6.30 16.11 -20.14
C PRO A 113 6.53 14.83 -20.96
N PRO A 114 5.64 13.83 -20.85
CA PRO A 114 5.77 12.59 -21.61
C PRO A 114 5.71 12.87 -23.12
N PRO A 115 6.47 12.13 -23.95
CA PRO A 115 6.37 12.25 -25.40
C PRO A 115 4.93 11.94 -25.85
N ARG A 116 4.43 12.72 -26.81
CA ARG A 116 3.13 12.48 -27.44
C ARG A 116 3.18 11.16 -28.20
N LEU A 117 2.09 10.40 -28.14
CA LEU A 117 1.97 9.11 -28.83
C LEU A 117 2.10 9.24 -30.36
N ASP A 118 1.91 10.45 -30.89
CA ASP A 118 1.89 10.75 -32.34
C ASP A 118 3.23 11.29 -32.89
N ALA A 119 4.31 11.25 -32.10
CA ALA A 119 5.63 11.78 -32.49
C ALA A 119 6.59 10.70 -33.03
N GLU A 120 6.05 9.65 -33.64
CA GLU A 120 6.82 8.55 -34.28
C GLU A 120 7.01 8.77 -35.79
#